data_AF-A0A485MXA5-F1
#
_entry.id   AF-A0A485MXA5-F1
#
_cell.length_a   1.000
_cell.length_b   1.000
_cell.length_c   1.000
_cell.angle_alpha   90.00
_cell.angle_beta   90.00
_cell.angle_gamma   90.00
#
_symmetry.space_group_name_H-M   'P 1'
#
loop_
_entity.id
_entity.type
_entity.pdbx_description
1 polymer ?
#
loop_
_entity_poly.entity_id
_entity_poly.type
_entity_poly.pdbx_seq_one_letter_code
_entity_poly.pdbx_strand_id
1 'polypeptide(L)'
;MALIIARNTSRPEFIKHLKRYASVKNQFNFPFVETYTVEEVKVRPRTNSTPNLEEDAGRHAAASENNFPWNVDGDLVEVASEVHVKLHPRLINLYGGSMEEMNDSEVNCNCL
;
A
#
# COMPACT_ATOMS: atom_id res chain seq x y z
N MET A 1 -12.37 0.10 3.47
CA MET A 1 -11.15 -0.09 2.65
C MET A 1 -10.04 -0.62 3.55
N ALA A 2 -9.14 -1.46 3.04
CA ALA A 2 -7.97 -1.90 3.79
C ALA A 2 -6.80 -0.93 3.59
N LEU A 3 -6.23 -0.42 4.68
CA LEU A 3 -5.01 0.36 4.71
C LEU A 3 -3.88 -0.53 5.25
N ILE A 4 -2.85 -0.73 4.45
CA ILE A 4 -1.69 -1.57 4.80
C ILE A 4 -0.44 -0.68 4.78
N ILE A 5 0.27 -0.62 5.91
CA ILE A 5 1.45 0.22 6.08
C ILE A 5 2.65 -0.69 6.34
N ALA A 6 3.66 -0.62 5.47
CA ALA A 6 4.95 -1.26 5.69
C ALA A 6 5.95 -0.23 6.24
N ARG A 7 6.40 -0.42 7.47
CA ARG A 7 7.45 0.39 8.11
C ARG A 7 8.84 -0.04 7.62
N ASN A 8 9.83 0.79 7.93
CA ASN A 8 11.23 0.48 7.67
C ASN A 8 11.61 -0.87 8.29
N THR A 9 12.22 -1.73 7.48
CA THR A 9 12.67 -3.06 7.87
C THR A 9 13.93 -3.42 7.09
N SER A 10 14.60 -4.50 7.46
CA SER A 10 15.77 -4.99 6.73
C SER A 10 15.37 -5.67 5.41
N ARG A 11 16.25 -5.63 4.40
CA ARG A 11 16.03 -6.33 3.13
C ARG A 11 15.72 -7.83 3.31
N PRO A 12 16.42 -8.60 4.18
CA PRO A 12 16.07 -9.99 4.44
C PRO A 12 14.66 -10.18 5.01
N GLU A 13 14.24 -9.34 5.96
CA GLU A 13 12.89 -9.39 6.53
C GLU A 13 11.83 -9.05 5.48
N PHE A 14 12.11 -8.08 4.61
CA PHE A 14 11.21 -7.74 3.50
C PHE A 14 11.09 -8.90 2.49
N ILE A 15 12.19 -9.58 2.14
CA ILE A 15 12.14 -10.76 1.27
C ILE A 15 11.31 -11.88 1.90
N LYS A 16 11.40 -12.09 3.22
CA LYS A 16 10.54 -13.07 3.93
C LYS A 16 9.07 -12.71 3.80
N HIS A 17 8.73 -11.43 3.87
CA HIS A 17 7.37 -10.94 3.65
C HIS A 17 6.88 -11.24 2.22
N LEU A 18 7.65 -10.88 1.19
CA LEU A 18 7.29 -11.16 -0.20
C LEU A 18 7.06 -12.66 -0.47
N LYS A 19 7.91 -13.53 0.08
CA LYS A 19 7.75 -14.99 -0.06
C LYS A 19 6.48 -15.52 0.60
N ARG A 20 6.04 -14.92 1.72
CA ARG A 20 4.79 -15.31 2.39
C ARG A 20 3.56 -14.74 1.69
N TYR A 21 3.69 -13.61 1.02
CA TYR A 21 2.60 -12.96 0.29
C TYR A 21 1.98 -13.90 -0.76
N ALA A 22 2.78 -14.74 -1.42
CA ALA A 22 2.32 -15.76 -2.36
C ALA A 22 1.67 -17.01 -1.72
N SER A 23 1.42 -17.01 -0.40
CA SER A 23 0.88 -18.18 0.32
C SER A 23 -0.52 -17.93 0.90
N VAL A 24 -1.21 -19.02 1.25
CA VAL A 24 -2.54 -19.03 1.90
C VAL A 24 -2.54 -18.63 3.38
N LYS A 25 -1.37 -18.39 3.98
CA LYS A 25 -1.26 -17.95 5.39
C LYS A 25 -1.46 -16.44 5.49
N ASN A 26 -1.77 -15.92 6.68
CA ASN A 26 -1.88 -14.47 6.91
C ASN A 26 -0.63 -13.72 6.40
N GLN A 27 -0.82 -13.02 5.27
CA GLN A 27 0.22 -12.39 4.47
C GLN A 27 0.84 -11.17 5.18
N PHE A 28 0.10 -10.57 6.13
CA PHE A 28 0.45 -9.32 6.79
C PHE A 28 0.96 -9.49 8.22
N ASN A 29 1.10 -10.72 8.72
CA ASN A 29 1.60 -10.98 10.08
C ASN A 29 3.13 -10.83 10.18
N PHE A 30 3.60 -9.59 10.08
CA PHE A 30 4.99 -9.18 10.27
C PHE A 30 5.05 -7.97 11.21
N PRO A 31 6.03 -7.87 12.12
CA PRO A 31 6.11 -6.76 13.09
C PRO A 31 6.21 -5.36 12.47
N PHE A 32 6.66 -5.26 11.22
CA PHE A 32 6.79 -4.00 10.49
C PHE A 32 5.59 -3.70 9.59
N VAL A 33 4.56 -4.55 9.58
CA VAL A 33 3.35 -4.36 8.78
C VAL A 33 2.17 -4.06 9.70
N GLU A 34 1.49 -2.94 9.44
CA GLU A 34 0.29 -2.52 10.16
C GLU A 34 -0.91 -2.59 9.22
N THR A 35 -2.05 -3.11 9.70
CA THR A 35 -3.28 -3.23 8.91
C THR A 35 -4.44 -2.56 9.62
N TYR A 36 -5.19 -1.75 8.88
CA TYR A 36 -6.36 -1.05 9.37
C TYR A 36 -7.53 -1.18 8.40
N THR A 37 -8.74 -1.28 8.92
CA THR A 37 -9.95 -1.07 8.13
C THR A 37 -10.39 0.37 8.33
N VAL A 38 -10.38 1.16 7.26
CA VAL A 38 -10.72 2.59 7.30
C VAL A 38 -11.78 2.94 6.26
N GLU A 39 -12.56 3.98 6.57
CA GLU A 39 -13.53 4.57 5.64
C GLU A 39 -12.96 5.81 4.94
N GLU A 40 -12.00 6.51 5.56
CA GLU A 40 -11.43 7.75 5.04
C GLU A 40 -10.00 7.91 5.57
N VAL A 41 -9.07 8.36 4.71
CA VAL A 41 -7.66 8.56 5.07
C VAL A 41 -7.03 9.68 4.25
N LYS A 42 -6.20 10.49 4.91
CA LYS A 42 -5.34 11.49 4.26
C LYS A 42 -3.89 11.06 4.36
N VAL A 43 -3.20 11.01 3.23
CA VAL A 43 -1.80 10.61 3.13
C VAL A 43 -1.00 11.72 2.48
N ARG A 44 0.06 12.18 3.15
CA ARG A 44 0.92 13.24 2.67
C ARG A 44 2.36 12.71 2.55
N PRO A 45 3.01 12.83 1.39
CA PRO A 45 4.41 12.51 1.26
C PRO A 45 5.21 13.41 2.21
N ARG A 46 6.21 12.86 2.87
CA ARG A 46 7.13 13.65 3.67
C ARG A 46 8.05 14.40 2.70
N THR A 47 7.71 15.63 2.33
CA THR A 47 8.57 16.48 1.50
C THR A 47 9.78 16.90 2.32
N ASN A 48 10.98 16.84 1.72
CA ASN A 48 12.26 17.20 2.36
C ASN A 48 12.42 18.72 2.62
N SER A 49 11.33 19.48 2.74
CA SER A 49 11.38 20.94 2.78
C SER A 49 10.58 21.49 3.96
N THR A 50 11.14 21.34 5.17
CA THR A 50 11.37 22.45 6.10
C THR A 50 12.46 22.02 7.09
N PRO A 51 13.62 22.71 7.12
CA PRO A 51 14.64 22.50 8.13
C PRO A 51 14.21 23.21 9.42
N ASN A 52 13.95 22.45 10.47
CA ASN A 52 14.15 22.96 11.83
C ASN A 52 15.48 22.38 12.31
N LEU A 53 16.51 23.21 12.09
CA LEU A 53 17.75 23.41 12.85
C LEU A 53 18.56 22.18 13.30
N GLU A 54 19.82 22.22 12.87
CA GLU A 54 21.02 21.52 13.35
C GLU A 54 21.27 20.07 12.88
N GLU A 55 22.27 19.97 12.00
CA GLU A 55 23.26 18.89 11.87
C GLU A 55 22.80 17.45 11.56
N ASP A 56 22.90 17.03 10.30
CA ASP A 56 23.99 16.14 9.88
C ASP A 56 24.03 16.02 8.36
N ALA A 57 25.25 16.16 7.82
CA ALA A 57 25.54 16.18 6.40
C ALA A 57 25.65 14.77 5.85
N GLY A 58 24.71 14.36 4.99
CA GLY A 58 24.87 13.07 4.34
C GLY A 58 23.79 12.72 3.35
N ARG A 59 24.03 13.07 2.07
CA ARG A 59 23.52 12.40 0.85
C ARG A 59 22.07 11.90 0.91
N HIS A 60 21.19 12.49 0.11
CA HIS A 60 20.54 11.75 -0.97
C HIS A 60 20.15 12.73 -2.08
N ALA A 61 20.47 12.32 -3.31
CA ALA A 61 20.49 13.12 -4.52
C ALA A 61 19.11 13.72 -4.88
N ALA A 62 19.17 14.86 -5.57
CA ALA A 62 18.04 15.53 -6.19
C ALA A 62 17.20 14.55 -7.02
N ALA A 63 15.93 14.36 -6.65
CA ALA A 63 14.92 13.80 -7.53
C ALA A 63 14.23 14.96 -8.24
N SER A 64 14.80 15.43 -9.35
CA SER A 64 14.08 16.23 -10.34
C SER A 64 13.93 15.41 -11.61
N GLU A 65 12.84 14.66 -11.70
CA GLU A 65 12.26 14.12 -12.94
C GLU A 65 10.90 13.54 -12.52
N ASN A 66 9.81 14.20 -12.92
CA ASN A 66 8.40 13.92 -12.67
C ASN A 66 8.08 13.07 -11.42
N ASN A 67 7.77 13.74 -10.30
CA ASN A 67 7.33 13.05 -9.08
C ASN A 67 5.91 12.47 -9.29
N PHE A 68 5.83 11.19 -9.64
CA PHE A 68 4.60 10.39 -9.58
C PHE A 68 4.62 9.50 -8.33
N PRO A 69 4.35 10.03 -7.12
CA PRO A 69 4.46 9.24 -5.90
C PRO A 69 3.33 8.22 -5.73
N TRP A 70 2.29 8.27 -6.57
CA TRP A 70 1.07 7.50 -6.39
C TRP A 70 0.78 6.62 -7.61
N ASN A 71 0.53 5.33 -7.34
CA ASN A 71 -0.08 4.41 -8.27
C ASN A 71 -1.55 4.23 -7.90
N VAL A 72 -2.46 4.40 -8.85
CA VAL A 72 -3.91 4.21 -8.69
C VAL A 72 -4.37 3.24 -9.77
N ASP A 73 -4.83 2.06 -9.38
CA ASP A 73 -5.31 1.01 -10.29
C ASP A 73 -4.34 0.66 -11.45
N GLY A 74 -3.04 0.82 -11.23
CA GLY A 74 -1.99 0.55 -12.23
C GLY A 74 -1.45 1.81 -12.92
N ASP A 75 -2.16 2.94 -12.88
CA ASP A 75 -1.75 4.19 -13.50
C ASP A 75 -0.93 5.07 -12.53
N LEU A 76 0.11 5.73 -13.07
CA LEU A 76 0.92 6.69 -12.32
C LEU A 76 0.26 8.07 -12.34
N VAL A 77 0.14 8.69 -11.17
CA VAL A 77 -0.57 9.97 -11.00
C VAL A 77 0.40 11.10 -10.64
N GLU A 78 0.41 12.18 -11.44
CA GLU A 78 1.20 13.40 -11.21
C GLU A 78 0.56 14.27 -10.11
N VAL A 79 0.55 13.80 -8.88
CA VAL A 79 0.11 14.59 -7.73
C VAL A 79 1.25 14.63 -6.73
N ALA A 80 1.93 15.77 -6.65
CA ALA A 80 3.06 15.99 -5.75
C ALA A 80 2.64 16.21 -4.28
N SER A 81 1.34 16.18 -3.97
CA SER A 81 0.77 16.63 -2.70
C SER A 81 0.06 15.53 -1.91
N GLU A 82 -0.62 15.95 -0.83
CA GLU A 82 -1.53 15.12 -0.04
C GLU A 82 -2.62 14.48 -0.92
N VAL A 83 -2.91 13.21 -0.66
CA VAL A 83 -4.02 12.46 -1.24
C VAL A 83 -5.05 12.19 -0.15
N HIS A 84 -6.31 12.40 -0.48
CA HIS A 84 -7.44 12.11 0.39
C HIS A 84 -8.28 10.99 -0.23
N VAL A 85 -8.35 9.86 0.43
CA VAL A 85 -9.10 8.68 -0.03
C VAL A 85 -10.32 8.50 0.86
N LYS A 86 -11.50 8.37 0.25
CA LYS A 86 -12.78 8.16 0.95
C LYS A 86 -13.56 7.02 0.32
N LEU A 87 -14.07 6.12 1.16
CA LEU A 87 -14.95 5.03 0.77
C LEU A 87 -16.37 5.56 0.58
N HIS A 88 -16.95 5.27 -0.58
CA HIS A 88 -18.36 5.51 -0.86
C HIS A 88 -19.09 4.16 -1.02
N PRO A 89 -19.76 3.67 0.04
CA PRO A 89 -20.43 2.38 -0.01
C PRO A 89 -21.50 2.36 -1.10
N ARG A 90 -21.54 1.28 -1.90
CA ARG A 90 -22.57 1.03 -2.93
C ARG A 90 -22.70 2.15 -3.97
N LEU A 91 -21.59 2.79 -4.34
CA LEU A 91 -21.59 3.88 -5.31
C LEU A 91 -21.98 3.42 -6.72
N ILE A 92 -21.64 2.18 -7.10
CA ILE A 92 -21.81 1.64 -8.45
C ILE A 92 -22.51 0.28 -8.34
N ASN A 93 -23.41 0.00 -9.28
CA ASN A 93 -24.03 -1.31 -9.46
C ASN A 93 -23.28 -2.08 -10.55
N LEU A 94 -22.91 -3.32 -10.27
CA LEU A 94 -22.21 -4.20 -11.20
C LEU A 94 -23.05 -5.47 -11.39
N TYR A 95 -23.11 -5.97 -12.63
CA TYR A 95 -23.65 -7.31 -12.91
C TYR A 95 -22.55 -8.34 -12.62
N GLY A 96 -22.83 -9.26 -11.70
CA GLY A 96 -21.95 -10.39 -11.39
C GLY A 96 -22.73 -11.70 -11.47
N GLY A 97 -22.02 -12.83 -11.61
CA GLY A 97 -22.62 -14.15 -11.42
C GLY A 97 -23.23 -14.26 -10.02
N SER A 98 -24.22 -15.15 -9.85
CA SER A 98 -24.77 -15.43 -8.52
C SER A 98 -23.63 -15.80 -7.58
N MET A 99 -23.56 -15.14 -6.43
CA MET A 99 -22.63 -15.47 -5.36
C MET A 99 -23.07 -16.83 -4.80
N GLU A 100 -22.62 -17.93 -5.40
CA GLU A 100 -22.66 -19.21 -4.73
C GLU A 100 -21.84 -19.04 -3.44
N GLU A 101 -22.46 -19.35 -2.29
CA GLU A 101 -21.77 -19.35 -1.01
C GLU A 101 -20.58 -20.30 -1.15
N MET A 102 -19.39 -19.74 -1.30
CA MET A 102 -18.17 -20.50 -1.47
C MET A 102 -17.91 -21.19 -0.12
N ASN A 103 -18.40 -22.41 0.03
CA ASN A 103 -17.93 -23.31 1.07
C ASN A 103 -16.40 -23.36 0.93
N ASP A 104 -15.67 -23.22 2.04
CA ASP A 104 -14.20 -23.22 2.13
C ASP A 104 -13.55 -24.51 1.56
N SER A 105 -13.70 -24.77 0.27
CA SER A 105 -12.87 -25.71 -0.47
C SER A 105 -11.66 -24.93 -0.96
N GLU A 106 -10.47 -25.34 -0.50
CA GLU A 106 -9.15 -24.87 -0.96
C GLU A 106 -9.13 -24.59 -2.47
N VAL A 107 -9.34 -23.33 -2.85
CA VAL A 107 -9.08 -22.88 -4.20
C VAL A 107 -7.58 -22.65 -4.30
N ASN A 108 -6.86 -23.69 -4.73
CA ASN A 108 -5.44 -23.59 -5.06
C ASN A 108 -5.30 -22.81 -6.38
N CYS A 109 -5.18 -21.48 -6.31
CA CYS A 109 -4.75 -20.69 -7.45
C CYS A 109 -3.25 -20.91 -7.69
N ASN A 110 -2.92 -21.81 -8.61
CA ASN A 110 -1.57 -21.98 -9.17
C ASN A 110 -1.25 -20.85 -10.16
N CYS A 111 -1.00 -19.65 -9.66
CA CYS A 111 -0.36 -18.60 -10.46
C CYS A 111 1.15 -18.63 -10.19
N LEU A 112 1.91 -18.70 -11.29
CA LEU A 112 3.37 -18.93 -11.39
C LEU A 112 4.23 -18.06 -10.48
#